data_AF-A0A7S3EEJ7-F1
#
_entry.id   AF-A0A7S3EEJ7-F1
#
_cell.length_a   1.000
_cell.length_b   1.000
_cell.length_c   1.000
_cell.angle_alpha   90.00
_cell.angle_beta   90.00
_cell.angle_gamma   90.00
#
_symmetry.space_group_name_H-M   'P 1'
#
loop_
_entity.id
_entity.type
_entity.pdbx_description
1 polymer ?
#
loop_
_entity_poly.entity_id
_entity_poly.type
_entity_poly.pdbx_seq_one_letter_code
_entity_poly.pdbx_strand_id
1 'polypeptide(L)'
;MTVDTDFKVNLKLRLLLENFSPVSSFDYDPNEQELFLCSGIGKSGALRRLQLSVPIHTLSRTGSIFVGCNRIWSLKTKISNRHHSFLVISYIDSTTSVLAVDQSGNHLTDNTAEHGLLLQQATIAVGLLIENVPAQVHSEGIRIANLSDKPGVVPKTADWVFPAGTKVNTAVVVE
;
A
#
# COMPACT_ATOMS: atom_id res chain seq x y z
N MET A 1 -34.68 35.17 -25.41
CA MET A 1 -35.04 34.38 -24.22
C MET A 1 -33.82 34.35 -23.32
N THR A 2 -33.73 35.33 -22.42
CA THR A 2 -32.65 35.48 -21.44
C THR A 2 -32.87 34.44 -20.35
N VAL A 3 -31.94 33.50 -20.23
CA VAL A 3 -31.96 32.50 -19.15
C VAL A 3 -31.41 33.19 -17.90
N ASP A 4 -32.27 33.26 -16.89
CA ASP A 4 -32.02 33.82 -15.58
C ASP A 4 -30.88 33.04 -14.89
N THR A 5 -29.77 33.73 -14.58
CA THR A 5 -28.53 33.11 -14.07
C THR A 5 -28.51 32.92 -12.56
N ASP A 6 -29.57 33.30 -11.84
CA ASP A 6 -29.59 33.31 -10.36
C ASP A 6 -30.40 32.18 -9.71
N PHE A 7 -30.65 31.08 -10.42
CA PHE A 7 -31.28 29.90 -9.84
C PHE A 7 -30.27 29.04 -9.07
N LYS A 8 -29.92 29.44 -7.85
CA LYS A 8 -29.11 28.61 -6.92
C LYS A 8 -29.97 27.51 -6.31
N VAL A 9 -29.98 26.34 -6.95
CA VAL A 9 -30.59 25.14 -6.37
C VAL A 9 -29.61 24.49 -5.39
N ASN A 10 -30.07 24.21 -4.17
CA ASN A 10 -29.33 23.42 -3.17
C ASN A 10 -29.36 21.92 -3.53
N LEU A 11 -28.72 21.54 -4.63
CA LEU A 11 -28.55 20.14 -5.02
C LEU A 11 -27.28 19.55 -4.40
N LYS A 12 -27.39 18.33 -3.87
CA LYS A 12 -26.24 17.53 -3.44
C LYS A 12 -25.95 16.47 -4.50
N LEU A 13 -24.74 16.51 -5.08
CA LEU A 13 -24.26 15.45 -5.96
C LEU A 13 -24.30 14.11 -5.22
N ARG A 14 -25.02 13.14 -5.79
CA ARG A 14 -25.15 11.78 -5.23
C ARG A 14 -24.33 10.75 -6.02
N LEU A 15 -24.34 10.89 -7.33
CA LEU A 15 -23.68 9.99 -8.26
C LEU A 15 -23.26 10.79 -9.49
N LEU A 16 -22.04 10.55 -9.96
CA LEU A 16 -21.57 11.00 -11.25
C LEU A 16 -21.49 9.77 -12.16
N LEU A 17 -22.22 9.80 -13.27
CA LEU A 17 -22.09 8.80 -14.31
C LEU A 17 -21.13 9.33 -15.36
N GLU A 18 -20.06 8.57 -15.61
CA GLU A 18 -19.10 8.92 -16.65
C GLU A 18 -19.77 8.81 -18.02
N ASN A 19 -19.82 9.93 -18.74
CA ASN A 19 -20.30 10.02 -20.11
C ASN A 19 -19.15 10.50 -21.01
N PHE A 20 -18.85 9.73 -22.04
CA PHE A 20 -17.79 10.02 -23.01
C PHE A 20 -18.28 10.81 -24.23
N SER A 21 -19.58 11.09 -24.33
CA SER A 21 -20.16 11.80 -25.48
C SER A 21 -19.99 13.32 -25.36
N PRO A 22 -19.79 14.04 -26.49
CA PRO A 22 -19.39 13.52 -27.79
C PRO A 22 -17.91 13.15 -27.80
N VAL A 23 -17.54 12.09 -28.51
CA VAL A 23 -16.13 11.78 -28.84
C VAL A 23 -15.81 12.44 -30.16
N SER A 24 -14.83 13.36 -30.18
CA SER A 24 -14.42 14.07 -31.39
C SER A 24 -13.31 13.36 -32.16
N SER A 25 -12.40 12.70 -31.45
CA SER A 25 -11.34 11.88 -32.01
C SER A 25 -10.88 10.82 -31.02
N PHE A 26 -10.22 9.77 -31.52
CA PHE A 26 -9.64 8.72 -30.70
C PHE A 26 -8.35 8.19 -31.32
N ASP A 27 -7.51 7.59 -30.49
CA ASP A 27 -6.34 6.83 -30.90
C ASP A 27 -6.18 5.60 -30.03
N TYR A 28 -5.70 4.49 -30.60
CA TYR A 28 -5.56 3.21 -29.92
C TYR A 28 -4.10 2.75 -29.95
N ASP A 29 -3.52 2.53 -28.77
CA ASP A 29 -2.21 1.92 -28.63
C ASP A 29 -2.36 0.40 -28.45
N PRO A 30 -1.97 -0.42 -29.45
CA PRO A 30 -2.06 -1.87 -29.34
C PRO A 30 -1.04 -2.48 -28.38
N ASN A 31 0.05 -1.78 -28.06
CA ASN A 31 1.10 -2.30 -27.16
C ASN A 31 0.64 -2.25 -25.70
N GLU A 32 0.07 -1.12 -25.29
CA GLU A 32 -0.44 -0.89 -23.93
C GLU A 32 -1.92 -1.26 -23.76
N GLN A 33 -2.61 -1.58 -24.87
CA GLN A 33 -4.06 -1.85 -24.92
C GLN A 33 -4.89 -0.68 -24.37
N GLU A 34 -4.47 0.53 -24.70
CA GLU A 34 -5.07 1.78 -24.23
C GLU A 34 -5.78 2.52 -25.38
N LEU A 35 -6.96 3.06 -25.10
CA LEU A 35 -7.72 3.92 -26.00
C LEU A 35 -7.74 5.34 -25.44
N PHE A 36 -7.21 6.29 -26.19
CA PHE A 36 -7.24 7.71 -25.87
C PHE A 36 -8.40 8.38 -26.60
N LEU A 37 -9.22 9.12 -25.87
CA LEU A 37 -10.41 9.81 -26.41
C LEU A 37 -10.30 11.31 -26.16
N CYS A 38 -10.46 12.11 -27.21
CA CYS A 38 -10.85 13.51 -27.07
C CYS A 38 -12.37 13.57 -26.97
N SER A 39 -12.90 14.00 -25.83
CA SER A 39 -14.35 13.92 -25.55
C SER A 39 -14.88 15.15 -24.82
N GLY A 40 -16.18 15.41 -24.94
CA GLY A 40 -16.87 16.50 -24.25
C GLY A 40 -16.96 17.79 -25.07
N ILE A 41 -17.64 18.80 -24.52
CA ILE A 41 -17.90 20.09 -25.17
C ILE A 41 -17.43 21.23 -24.26
N GLY A 42 -16.73 22.21 -24.84
CA GLY A 42 -16.32 23.43 -24.14
C GLY A 42 -15.49 23.13 -22.89
N LYS A 43 -15.93 23.63 -21.73
CA LYS A 43 -15.24 23.45 -20.44
C LYS A 43 -15.28 22.02 -19.89
N SER A 44 -16.13 21.16 -20.45
CA SER A 44 -16.19 19.73 -20.11
C SER A 44 -15.36 18.88 -21.07
N GLY A 45 -14.63 19.51 -22.01
CA GLY A 45 -13.70 18.83 -22.91
C GLY A 45 -12.54 18.20 -22.13
N ALA A 46 -12.25 16.93 -22.38
CA ALA A 46 -11.21 16.17 -21.70
C ALA A 46 -10.54 15.17 -22.65
N LEU A 47 -9.23 15.01 -22.48
CA LEU A 47 -8.50 13.83 -22.95
C LEU A 47 -8.69 12.72 -21.92
N ARG A 48 -9.28 11.60 -22.32
CA ARG A 48 -9.56 10.47 -21.45
C ARG A 48 -8.79 9.26 -21.92
N ARG A 49 -8.26 8.48 -20.98
CA ARG A 49 -7.60 7.20 -21.25
C ARG A 49 -8.50 6.08 -20.74
N LEU A 50 -8.87 5.17 -21.63
CA LEU A 50 -9.57 3.94 -21.32
C LEU A 50 -8.58 2.79 -21.47
N GLN A 51 -8.48 1.96 -20.44
CA GLN A 51 -7.62 0.78 -20.45
C GLN A 51 -8.50 -0.42 -20.16
N LEU A 52 -8.29 -1.52 -20.90
CA LEU A 52 -8.99 -2.78 -20.63
C LEU A 52 -8.32 -3.50 -19.46
N SER A 53 -8.44 -2.92 -18.27
CA SER A 53 -7.85 -3.43 -17.03
C SER A 53 -8.87 -3.45 -15.91
N VAL A 54 -8.50 -4.07 -14.78
CA VAL A 54 -9.25 -3.93 -13.53
C VAL A 54 -9.19 -2.45 -13.10
N PRO A 55 -10.33 -1.80 -12.79
CA PRO A 55 -10.32 -0.42 -12.35
C PRO A 55 -9.57 -0.29 -11.02
N ILE A 56 -8.57 0.57 -10.99
CA ILE A 56 -7.77 0.86 -9.80
C ILE A 56 -8.27 2.16 -9.17
N HIS A 57 -8.86 2.05 -7.98
CA HIS A 57 -9.23 3.21 -7.18
C HIS A 57 -8.12 3.47 -6.17
N THR A 58 -7.41 4.59 -6.36
CA THR A 58 -6.42 5.04 -5.37
C THR A 58 -7.14 5.65 -4.18
N LEU A 59 -7.11 4.98 -3.03
CA LEU A 59 -7.72 5.48 -1.80
C LEU A 59 -6.83 6.52 -1.11
N SER A 60 -5.52 6.30 -1.14
CA SER A 60 -4.51 7.15 -0.51
C SER A 60 -3.24 7.21 -1.34
N ARG A 61 -2.53 8.34 -1.29
CA ARG A 61 -1.23 8.54 -1.93
C ARG A 61 -0.30 9.26 -0.98
N THR A 62 0.92 8.77 -0.84
CA THR A 62 2.00 9.44 -0.09
C THR A 62 3.00 10.06 -1.07
N GLY A 63 3.92 10.88 -0.54
CA GLY A 63 5.08 11.36 -1.30
C GLY A 63 6.03 10.22 -1.69
N SER A 64 7.17 10.55 -2.30
CA SER A 64 8.19 9.58 -2.73
C SER A 64 9.02 9.03 -1.56
N ILE A 65 8.35 8.52 -0.51
CA ILE A 65 9.00 7.99 0.69
C ILE A 65 9.40 6.51 0.56
N PHE A 66 8.96 5.83 -0.51
CA PHE A 66 9.21 4.41 -0.77
C PHE A 66 10.19 4.15 -1.92
N VAL A 67 11.07 5.12 -2.23
CA VAL A 67 12.08 4.95 -3.29
C VAL A 67 13.01 3.79 -2.91
N GLY A 68 13.22 2.85 -3.84
CA GLY A 68 14.05 1.67 -3.59
C GLY A 68 13.37 0.56 -2.77
N CYS A 69 12.07 0.69 -2.46
CA CYS A 69 11.27 -0.41 -1.92
C CYS A 69 11.21 -1.55 -2.95
N ASN A 70 11.51 -2.77 -2.51
CA ASN A 70 11.44 -3.96 -3.36
C ASN A 70 10.37 -4.96 -2.89
N ARG A 71 9.90 -4.86 -1.65
CA ARG A 71 8.89 -5.76 -1.06
C ARG A 71 8.07 -5.05 0.01
N ILE A 72 6.80 -5.43 0.11
CA ILE A 72 5.85 -4.92 1.10
C ILE A 72 4.94 -6.05 1.60
N TRP A 73 4.65 -6.05 2.90
CA TRP A 73 3.70 -6.97 3.54
C TRP A 73 2.74 -6.18 4.42
N SER A 74 1.50 -6.66 4.50
CA SER A 74 0.53 -6.21 5.48
C SER A 74 0.36 -7.27 6.55
N LEU A 75 0.45 -6.88 7.83
CA LEU A 75 0.41 -7.81 8.96
C LEU A 75 -0.64 -7.38 9.96
N LYS A 76 -1.24 -8.36 10.63
CA LYS A 76 -2.13 -8.14 11.77
C LYS A 76 -1.31 -8.27 13.05
N THR A 77 -1.78 -7.64 14.13
CA THR A 77 -1.31 -7.99 15.48
C THR A 77 -1.92 -9.31 15.96
N LYS A 78 -3.17 -9.60 15.59
CA LYS A 78 -3.86 -10.85 15.93
C LYS A 78 -4.49 -11.47 14.69
N ILE A 79 -4.44 -12.79 14.58
CA ILE A 79 -5.04 -13.53 13.46
C ILE A 79 -6.55 -13.21 13.33
N SER A 80 -7.21 -13.05 14.49
CA SER A 80 -8.63 -12.70 14.60
C SER A 80 -8.97 -11.26 14.20
N ASN A 81 -7.99 -10.36 14.03
CA ASN A 81 -8.27 -8.99 13.63
C ASN A 81 -8.90 -8.94 12.24
N ARG A 82 -9.93 -8.11 12.10
CA ARG A 82 -10.58 -7.86 10.80
C ARG A 82 -9.65 -7.15 9.82
N HIS A 83 -8.79 -6.26 10.31
CA HIS A 83 -7.92 -5.41 9.52
C HIS A 83 -6.44 -5.62 9.89
N HIS A 84 -5.55 -5.38 8.92
CA HIS A 84 -4.11 -5.31 9.16
C HIS A 84 -3.79 -4.09 10.02
N SER A 85 -2.77 -4.23 10.85
CA SER A 85 -2.38 -3.25 11.86
C SER A 85 -1.13 -2.46 11.44
N PHE A 86 -0.26 -3.06 10.62
CA PHE A 86 0.97 -2.42 10.16
C PHE A 86 1.41 -2.98 8.80
N LEU A 87 2.20 -2.16 8.10
CA LEU A 87 2.90 -2.49 6.88
C LEU A 87 4.38 -2.66 7.19
N VAL A 88 4.98 -3.75 6.72
CA VAL A 88 6.43 -3.95 6.72
C VAL A 88 6.94 -3.73 5.32
N ILE A 89 7.96 -2.90 5.19
CA ILE A 89 8.51 -2.45 3.90
C ILE A 89 9.99 -2.76 3.89
N SER A 90 10.45 -3.47 2.86
CA SER A 90 11.86 -3.77 2.67
C SER A 90 12.43 -2.96 1.51
N TYR A 91 13.64 -2.47 1.72
CA TYR A 91 14.41 -1.69 0.75
C TYR A 91 15.63 -2.47 0.25
N ILE A 92 16.18 -2.03 -0.87
CA ILE A 92 17.36 -2.65 -1.51
C ILE A 92 18.63 -2.43 -0.67
N ASP A 93 18.72 -1.35 0.09
CA ASP A 93 19.89 -0.97 0.90
C ASP A 93 19.97 -1.66 2.27
N SER A 94 19.28 -2.80 2.40
CA SER A 94 19.13 -3.54 3.66
C SER A 94 18.34 -2.82 4.74
N THR A 95 17.54 -1.81 4.42
CA THR A 95 16.65 -1.20 5.39
C THR A 95 15.30 -1.92 5.43
N THR A 96 14.77 -2.18 6.63
CA THR A 96 13.36 -2.53 6.83
C THR A 96 12.70 -1.41 7.62
N SER A 97 11.51 -0.98 7.21
CA SER A 97 10.68 -0.02 7.94
C SER A 97 9.33 -0.61 8.28
N VAL A 98 8.72 -0.14 9.36
CA VAL A 98 7.40 -0.57 9.80
C VAL A 98 6.50 0.64 9.95
N LEU A 99 5.36 0.65 9.24
CA LEU A 99 4.37 1.71 9.33
C LEU A 99 3.11 1.16 9.99
N ALA A 100 2.66 1.78 11.08
CA ALA A 100 1.35 1.47 11.64
C ALA A 100 0.25 2.08 10.77
N VAL A 101 -0.85 1.34 10.64
CA VAL A 101 -2.05 1.79 9.93
C VAL A 101 -3.04 2.30 10.96
N ASP A 102 -3.54 3.51 10.78
CA ASP A 102 -4.55 4.08 11.67
C ASP A 102 -5.91 3.35 11.54
N GLN A 103 -6.81 3.56 12.51
CA GLN A 103 -8.13 2.91 12.49
C GLN A 103 -8.99 3.32 11.27
N SER A 104 -8.69 4.48 10.66
CA SER A 104 -9.38 4.93 9.45
C SER A 104 -8.83 4.31 8.16
N GLY A 105 -7.65 3.70 8.21
CA GLY A 105 -6.92 3.16 7.06
C GLY A 105 -6.34 4.22 6.13
N ASN A 106 -6.43 5.50 6.50
CA ASN A 106 -6.06 6.62 5.63
C ASN A 106 -4.72 7.23 6.01
N HIS A 107 -4.19 6.90 7.19
CA HIS A 107 -2.93 7.44 7.67
C HIS A 107 -1.96 6.33 8.05
N LEU A 108 -0.70 6.53 7.65
CA LEU A 108 0.42 5.68 7.99
C LEU A 108 1.35 6.47 8.90
N THR A 109 1.64 5.91 10.07
CA THR A 109 2.60 6.49 11.03
C THR A 109 3.83 5.61 11.11
N ASP A 110 5.01 6.21 11.14
CA ASP A 110 6.25 5.47 11.34
C ASP A 110 6.23 4.79 12.73
N ASN A 111 6.34 3.47 12.73
CA ASN A 111 6.39 2.63 13.92
C ASN A 111 7.63 1.72 13.91
N THR A 112 8.65 2.13 13.17
CA THR A 112 9.85 1.32 12.90
C THR A 112 10.62 1.00 14.20
N ALA A 113 10.66 1.94 15.14
CA ALA A 113 11.41 1.78 16.40
C ALA A 113 10.75 0.82 17.41
N GLU A 114 9.42 0.66 17.37
CA GLU A 114 8.68 -0.03 18.44
C GLU A 114 8.28 -1.47 18.07
N HIS A 115 8.59 -1.92 16.86
CA HIS A 115 8.12 -3.21 16.35
C HIS A 115 9.10 -4.38 16.56
N GLY A 116 10.35 -4.09 16.92
CA GLY A 116 11.35 -5.11 17.26
C GLY A 116 11.90 -5.90 16.07
N LEU A 117 11.49 -5.60 14.83
CA LEU A 117 12.10 -6.17 13.63
C LEU A 117 13.53 -5.65 13.45
N LEU A 118 14.36 -6.40 12.74
CA LEU A 118 15.72 -6.00 12.41
C LEU A 118 15.68 -5.03 11.24
N LEU A 119 16.04 -3.78 11.52
CA LEU A 119 15.90 -2.66 10.58
C LEU A 119 17.06 -2.57 9.59
N GLN A 120 18.20 -3.17 9.93
CA GLN A 120 19.45 -3.10 9.17
C GLN A 120 19.66 -4.31 8.23
N GLN A 121 18.64 -5.15 8.06
CA GLN A 121 18.62 -6.18 7.00
C GLN A 121 17.38 -6.05 6.14
N ALA A 122 17.53 -6.38 4.87
CA ALA A 122 16.41 -6.55 3.97
C ALA A 122 15.55 -7.75 4.42
N THR A 123 14.25 -7.53 4.50
CA THR A 123 13.29 -8.58 4.80
C THR A 123 13.02 -9.40 3.54
N ILE A 124 13.16 -10.72 3.64
CA ILE A 124 12.85 -11.66 2.56
C ILE A 124 11.39 -12.11 2.65
N ALA A 125 10.94 -12.41 3.86
CA ALA A 125 9.55 -12.73 4.16
C ALA A 125 9.24 -12.29 5.60
N VAL A 126 8.00 -11.93 5.86
CA VAL A 126 7.51 -11.66 7.21
C VAL A 126 6.06 -12.12 7.33
N GLY A 127 5.71 -12.66 8.49
CA GLY A 127 4.38 -13.17 8.78
C GLY A 127 4.14 -13.19 10.29
N LEU A 128 2.88 -13.31 10.70
CA LEU A 128 2.50 -13.48 12.09
C LEU A 128 2.50 -14.97 12.47
N LEU A 129 3.34 -15.39 13.44
CA LEU A 129 3.37 -16.79 13.89
C LEU A 129 2.23 -17.10 14.86
N ILE A 130 2.04 -16.23 15.84
CA ILE A 130 0.95 -16.24 16.82
C ILE A 130 0.60 -14.79 17.16
N GLU A 131 -0.45 -14.57 17.94
CA GLU A 131 -0.84 -13.22 18.37
C GLU A 131 0.36 -12.43 18.93
N ASN A 132 0.56 -11.23 18.38
CA ASN A 132 1.63 -10.30 18.71
C ASN A 132 3.05 -10.84 18.47
N VAL A 133 3.23 -11.91 17.68
CA VAL A 133 4.56 -12.49 17.43
C VAL A 133 4.85 -12.59 15.93
N PRO A 134 5.30 -11.49 15.29
CA PRO A 134 5.83 -11.54 13.93
C PRO A 134 7.16 -12.28 13.87
N ALA A 135 7.37 -12.99 12.75
CA ALA A 135 8.65 -13.54 12.35
C ALA A 135 9.12 -12.89 11.05
N GLN A 136 10.30 -12.31 11.08
CA GLN A 136 11.00 -11.73 9.93
C GLN A 136 12.11 -12.69 9.51
N VAL A 137 12.10 -13.08 8.25
CA VAL A 137 13.20 -13.82 7.62
C VAL A 137 14.07 -12.82 6.86
N HIS A 138 15.37 -12.81 7.13
CA HIS A 138 16.38 -12.05 6.40
C HIS A 138 17.47 -13.01 5.87
N SER A 139 18.44 -12.51 5.10
CA SER A 139 19.40 -13.38 4.40
C SER A 139 20.25 -14.25 5.34
N GLU A 140 20.50 -13.78 6.57
CA GLU A 140 21.37 -14.42 7.56
C GLU A 140 20.62 -15.16 8.67
N GLY A 141 19.28 -15.07 8.73
CA GLY A 141 18.54 -15.69 9.81
C GLY A 141 17.05 -15.34 9.86
N ILE A 142 16.49 -15.62 11.03
CA ILE A 142 15.10 -15.34 11.39
C ILE A 142 15.10 -14.55 12.69
N ARG A 143 14.41 -13.42 12.71
CA ARG A 143 14.09 -12.68 13.92
C ARG A 143 12.62 -12.86 14.27
N ILE A 144 12.37 -13.23 15.51
CA ILE A 144 11.02 -13.24 16.09
C ILE A 144 10.95 -12.08 17.10
N ALA A 145 9.88 -11.31 17.07
CA ALA A 145 9.62 -10.24 18.04
C ALA A 145 8.29 -10.49 18.73
N ASN A 146 8.19 -10.18 20.02
CA ASN A 146 6.94 -10.16 20.77
C ASN A 146 6.52 -8.69 20.95
N LEU A 147 5.53 -8.28 20.16
CA LEU A 147 4.97 -6.94 20.16
C LEU A 147 4.27 -6.68 21.48
N SER A 148 4.60 -5.55 22.09
CA SER A 148 3.85 -5.08 23.25
C SER A 148 2.67 -4.23 22.78
N ASP A 149 1.50 -4.47 23.36
CA ASP A 149 0.36 -3.57 23.21
C ASP A 149 0.57 -2.24 23.97
N LYS A 150 1.62 -2.14 24.80
CA LYS A 150 1.92 -0.95 25.60
C LYS A 150 2.94 -0.07 24.88
N PRO A 151 2.62 1.22 24.63
CA PRO A 151 3.55 2.15 24.01
C PRO A 151 4.79 2.35 24.88
N GLY A 152 5.95 2.47 24.23
CA GLY A 152 7.25 2.68 24.89
C GLY A 152 7.88 1.43 25.54
N VAL A 153 7.25 0.25 25.43
CA VAL A 153 7.86 -1.01 25.88
C VAL A 153 8.68 -1.61 24.75
N VAL A 154 9.98 -1.80 24.99
CA VAL A 154 10.87 -2.47 24.04
C VAL A 154 10.39 -3.91 23.81
N PRO A 155 10.11 -4.32 22.56
CA PRO A 155 9.71 -5.69 22.24
C PRO A 155 10.77 -6.70 22.67
N LYS A 156 10.33 -7.85 23.18
CA LYS A 156 11.24 -8.98 23.39
C LYS A 156 11.54 -9.64 22.06
N THR A 157 12.81 -9.92 21.78
CA THR A 157 13.23 -10.50 20.51
C THR A 157 14.00 -11.80 20.73
N ALA A 158 13.94 -12.68 19.74
CA ALA A 158 14.75 -13.89 19.64
C ALA A 158 15.27 -14.01 18.21
N ASP A 159 16.58 -14.24 18.08
CA ASP A 159 17.25 -14.39 16.80
C ASP A 159 17.70 -15.83 16.61
N TRP A 160 17.46 -16.36 15.42
CA TRP A 160 18.04 -17.60 14.96
C TRP A 160 18.87 -17.32 13.71
N VAL A 161 20.13 -17.73 13.73
CA VAL A 161 21.08 -17.50 12.65
C VAL A 161 21.26 -18.81 11.88
N PHE A 162 21.32 -18.73 10.55
CA PHE A 162 21.63 -19.90 9.75
C PHE A 162 23.05 -20.43 10.06
N PRO A 163 23.31 -21.73 9.85
CA PRO A 163 24.67 -22.27 9.95
C PRO A 163 25.66 -21.49 9.07
N ALA A 164 26.91 -21.35 9.54
CA ALA A 164 27.92 -20.53 8.90
C ALA A 164 28.06 -20.82 7.39
N GLY A 165 28.07 -19.76 6.59
CA GLY A 165 28.17 -19.83 5.13
C GLY A 165 26.84 -20.07 4.40
N THR A 166 25.73 -20.26 5.12
CA THR A 166 24.40 -20.43 4.53
C THR A 166 23.67 -19.10 4.48
N LYS A 167 23.10 -18.78 3.32
CA LYS A 167 22.16 -17.66 3.14
C LYS A 167 20.89 -18.14 2.47
N VAL A 168 19.79 -17.49 2.79
CA VAL A 168 18.51 -17.71 2.09
C VAL A 168 18.21 -16.51 1.19
N ASN A 169 17.68 -16.80 0.01
CA ASN A 169 17.20 -15.78 -0.94
C ASN A 169 15.67 -15.81 -1.10
N THR A 170 15.05 -16.88 -0.61
CA THR A 170 13.62 -17.12 -0.65
C THR A 170 13.18 -17.73 0.68
N ALA A 171 11.97 -17.37 1.11
CA ALA A 171 11.35 -17.87 2.31
C ALA A 171 9.85 -17.72 2.19
N VAL A 172 9.12 -18.53 2.95
CA VAL A 172 7.68 -18.40 3.14
C VAL A 172 7.41 -18.43 4.64
N VAL A 173 6.54 -17.54 5.10
CA VAL A 173 5.95 -17.61 6.44
C VAL A 173 4.49 -17.98 6.22
N VAL A 174 4.05 -19.07 6.82
CA VAL A 174 2.67 -19.56 6.71
C VAL A 174 1.92 -19.12 7.97
N GLU A 175 0.86 -18.34 7.78
CA GLU A 175 -0.06 -17.87 8.82
C GLU A 175 -1.22 -18.86 9.04
#